data_AF-A0A9C9XNR1-F1
#
_entry.id   AF-A0A9C9XNR1-F1
#
_cell.length_a   1.000
_cell.length_b   1.000
_cell.length_c   1.000
_cell.angle_alpha   90.00
_cell.angle_beta   90.00
_cell.angle_gamma   90.00
#
_symmetry.space_group_name_H-M   'P 1'
#
loop_
_entity.id
_entity.type
_entity.pdbx_description
1 polymer ?
#
loop_
_entity_poly.entity_id
_entity_poly.type
_entity_poly.pdbx_seq_one_letter_code
_entity_poly.pdbx_strand_id
1 'polypeptide(L)'
;MFLYQSNRLQELFRKLCAIIATPLADPLQPEIIVVHNQGMARWLQQQIAQERGIAANLEFPLPARFVWDLFAGQLGELPAESVFDRDVMLWRIFALLPDLAAEMADSEPARYLAGDEDGRRRLQLAEKISDVFDQYLVFRPDLLTAWEQG
;
A
#
# COMPACT_ATOMS: atom_id res chain seq x y z
N MET A 1 -6.21 15.45 -16.73
CA MET A 1 -4.92 14.88 -16.31
C MET A 1 -3.81 15.65 -17.00
N PHE A 2 -2.88 16.23 -16.24
CA PHE A 2 -1.69 16.90 -16.79
C PHE A 2 -0.45 16.03 -16.52
N LEU A 3 0.47 15.93 -17.49
CA LEU A 3 1.74 15.21 -17.35
C LEU A 3 2.88 16.21 -17.50
N TYR A 4 3.69 16.35 -16.45
CA TYR A 4 4.89 17.19 -16.46
C TYR A 4 6.13 16.29 -16.51
N GLN A 5 7.02 16.53 -17.47
CA GLN A 5 8.28 15.80 -17.62
C GLN A 5 9.46 16.74 -17.45
N SER A 6 10.47 16.29 -16.71
CA SER A 6 11.71 17.03 -16.50
C SER A 6 12.82 16.05 -16.10
N ASN A 7 14.06 16.37 -16.47
CA ASN A 7 15.26 15.69 -16.00
C ASN A 7 15.81 16.29 -14.68
N ARG A 8 15.17 17.35 -14.16
CA ARG A 8 15.54 18.03 -12.92
C ARG A 8 14.34 18.07 -12.00
N LEU A 9 14.48 17.41 -10.84
CA LEU A 9 13.44 17.40 -9.80
C LEU A 9 13.05 18.81 -9.35
N GLN A 10 14.02 19.73 -9.33
CA GLN A 10 13.80 21.14 -8.96
C GLN A 10 12.78 21.85 -9.87
N GLU A 11 12.74 21.52 -11.17
CA GLU A 11 11.76 22.12 -12.09
C GLU A 11 10.35 21.59 -11.81
N LEU A 12 10.22 20.28 -11.54
CA LEU A 12 8.94 19.68 -11.13
C LEU A 12 8.48 20.24 -9.79
N PHE A 13 9.40 20.45 -8.86
CA PHE A 13 9.13 21.08 -7.57
C PHE A 13 8.61 22.53 -7.73
N ARG A 14 9.25 23.36 -8.56
CA ARG A 14 8.74 24.71 -8.84
C ARG A 14 7.34 24.69 -9.45
N LYS A 15 7.06 23.73 -10.35
CA LYS A 15 5.73 23.55 -10.91
C LYS A 15 4.72 23.12 -9.85
N LEU A 16 5.08 22.20 -8.96
CA LEU A 16 4.25 21.83 -7.81
C LEU A 16 3.93 23.06 -6.95
N CYS A 17 4.93 23.84 -6.56
CA CYS A 17 4.74 25.08 -5.79
C CYS A 17 3.80 26.07 -6.48
N ALA A 18 3.88 26.21 -7.81
CA ALA A 18 2.99 27.06 -8.57
C ALA A 18 1.54 26.55 -8.59
N ILE A 19 1.33 25.22 -8.59
CA ILE A 19 0.00 24.62 -8.52
C ILE A 19 -0.62 24.88 -7.15
N ILE A 20 0.08 24.51 -6.06
CA ILE A 20 -0.41 24.69 -4.68
C ILE A 20 -0.45 26.17 -4.24
N ALA A 21 0.09 27.09 -5.05
CA ALA A 21 -0.05 28.53 -4.81
C ALA A 21 -1.50 29.01 -5.02
N THR A 22 -2.26 28.29 -5.84
CA THR A 22 -3.70 28.52 -6.00
C THR A 22 -4.42 27.73 -4.90
N PRO A 23 -5.12 28.39 -3.96
CA PRO A 23 -5.76 27.69 -2.85
C PRO A 23 -6.92 26.81 -3.34
N LEU A 24 -7.15 25.71 -2.61
CA LEU A 24 -8.34 24.87 -2.75
C LEU A 24 -9.62 25.67 -2.41
N ALA A 25 -10.76 25.16 -2.87
CA ALA A 25 -12.06 25.79 -2.61
C ALA A 25 -12.45 25.74 -1.11
N ASP A 26 -12.10 24.65 -0.42
CA ASP A 26 -12.28 24.51 1.02
C ASP A 26 -10.95 24.76 1.74
N PRO A 27 -10.87 25.75 2.65
CA PRO A 27 -9.63 26.08 3.36
C PRO A 27 -9.14 25.00 4.33
N LEU A 28 -9.99 24.05 4.74
CA LEU A 28 -9.60 22.95 5.63
C LEU A 28 -9.22 21.67 4.87
N GLN A 29 -9.47 21.62 3.57
CA GLN A 29 -9.11 20.48 2.75
C GLN A 29 -7.57 20.38 2.63
N PRO A 30 -6.99 19.20 2.89
CA PRO A 30 -5.56 19.00 2.74
C PRO A 30 -5.16 18.94 1.25
N GLU A 31 -3.96 19.44 0.95
CA GLU A 31 -3.33 19.22 -0.34
C GLU A 31 -2.73 17.81 -0.38
N ILE A 32 -3.17 16.98 -1.32
CA ILE A 32 -2.74 15.59 -1.43
C ILE A 32 -1.63 15.46 -2.47
N ILE A 33 -0.45 15.01 -2.03
CA ILE A 33 0.73 14.80 -2.89
C ILE A 33 1.16 13.34 -2.77
N VAL A 34 0.80 12.52 -3.75
CA VAL A 34 1.16 11.09 -3.77
C VAL A 34 2.67 10.94 -3.96
N VAL A 35 3.34 10.18 -3.08
CA VAL A 35 4.79 9.97 -3.09
C VAL A 35 5.15 8.48 -3.10
N HIS A 36 6.34 8.16 -3.58
CA HIS A 36 6.81 6.77 -3.65
C HIS A 36 7.39 6.26 -2.32
N ASN A 37 7.81 7.15 -1.43
CA ASN A 37 8.36 6.81 -0.13
C ASN A 37 8.33 8.01 0.83
N GLN A 38 8.57 7.73 2.12
CA GLN A 38 8.58 8.72 3.18
C GLN A 38 9.75 9.73 3.08
N GLY A 39 10.86 9.35 2.43
CA GLY A 39 11.98 10.26 2.18
C GLY A 39 11.57 11.43 1.28
N MET A 40 10.82 11.14 0.23
CA MET A 40 10.26 12.16 -0.67
C MET A 40 9.24 13.05 0.05
N ALA A 41 8.37 12.49 0.89
CA ALA A 41 7.44 13.27 1.70
C ALA A 41 8.17 14.30 2.57
N ARG A 42 9.18 13.85 3.32
CA ARG A 42 9.99 14.72 4.18
C ARG A 42 10.74 15.78 3.39
N TRP A 43 11.32 15.41 2.26
CA TRP A 43 12.02 16.34 1.38
C TRP A 43 11.06 17.42 0.85
N LEU A 44 9.90 17.03 0.31
CA LEU A 44 8.89 17.96 -0.19
C LEU A 44 8.41 18.91 0.91
N GLN A 45 8.08 18.39 2.09
CA GLN A 45 7.61 19.20 3.21
C GLN A 45 8.64 20.27 3.60
N GLN A 46 9.93 19.91 3.68
CA GLN A 46 11.00 20.85 3.97
C GLN A 46 11.20 21.89 2.86
N GLN A 47 11.20 21.46 1.60
CA GLN A 47 11.39 22.36 0.46
C GLN A 47 10.22 23.34 0.31
N ILE A 48 8.98 22.88 0.48
CA ILE A 48 7.78 23.74 0.46
C ILE A 48 7.87 24.77 1.59
N ALA A 49 8.25 24.35 2.80
CA ALA A 49 8.40 25.27 3.92
C ALA A 49 9.51 26.32 3.68
N GLN A 50 10.62 25.95 3.02
CA GLN A 50 11.68 26.88 2.66
C GLN A 50 11.22 27.90 1.61
N GLU A 51 10.48 27.46 0.59
CA GLU A 51 10.02 28.33 -0.50
C GLU A 51 8.84 29.23 -0.10
N ARG A 52 7.90 28.73 0.71
CA ARG A 52 6.64 29.40 1.05
C ARG A 52 6.57 29.91 2.50
N GLY A 53 7.59 29.65 3.31
CA GLY A 53 7.65 29.97 4.74
C GLY A 53 6.93 28.97 5.66
N ILE A 54 6.01 28.17 5.13
CA ILE A 54 5.28 27.14 5.87
C ILE A 54 4.88 25.97 4.95
N ALA A 55 4.87 24.76 5.49
CA ALA A 55 4.26 23.58 4.89
C ALA A 55 3.30 22.97 5.91
N ALA A 56 1.99 23.17 5.71
CA ALA A 56 0.93 22.74 6.61
C ALA A 56 -0.25 22.19 5.81
N ASN A 57 -1.05 21.33 6.45
CA ASN A 57 -2.21 20.66 5.85
C ASN A 57 -1.87 19.93 4.53
N LEU A 58 -0.73 19.23 4.50
CA LEU A 58 -0.29 18.41 3.37
C LEU A 58 -0.39 16.93 3.73
N GLU A 59 -0.93 16.12 2.83
CA GLU A 59 -0.95 14.66 2.94
C GLU A 59 -0.06 14.02 1.89
N PHE A 60 0.71 13.01 2.31
CA PHE A 60 1.66 12.31 1.45
C PHE A 60 1.38 10.80 1.39
N PRO A 61 0.24 10.38 0.83
CA PRO A 61 -0.09 8.97 0.73
C PRO A 61 0.84 8.25 -0.26
N LEU A 62 1.09 6.97 0.00
CA LEU A 62 1.68 6.07 -0.98
C LEU A 62 0.63 5.72 -2.06
N PRO A 63 1.05 5.30 -3.28
CA PRO A 63 0.10 5.06 -4.37
C PRO A 63 -1.00 4.07 -4.02
N ALA A 64 -0.66 2.95 -3.35
CA ALA A 64 -1.63 1.92 -2.98
C ALA A 64 -2.71 2.46 -2.04
N ARG A 65 -2.30 3.19 -0.98
CA ARG A 65 -3.21 3.82 -0.03
C ARG A 65 -4.09 4.89 -0.70
N PHE A 66 -3.51 5.74 -1.54
CA PHE A 66 -4.27 6.76 -2.25
C PHE A 66 -5.36 6.15 -3.14
N VAL A 67 -5.03 5.06 -3.84
CA VAL A 67 -6.00 4.33 -4.66
C VAL A 67 -7.11 3.71 -3.79
N TRP A 68 -6.76 3.12 -2.64
CA TRP A 68 -7.73 2.59 -1.69
C TRP A 68 -8.67 3.68 -1.14
N ASP A 69 -8.13 4.82 -0.72
CA ASP A 69 -8.90 5.95 -0.19
C ASP A 69 -9.89 6.50 -1.23
N LEU A 70 -9.48 6.54 -2.51
CA LEU A 70 -10.38 6.90 -3.63
C LEU A 70 -11.52 5.88 -3.79
N PHE A 71 -11.23 4.58 -3.70
CA PHE A 71 -12.25 3.54 -3.78
C PHE A 71 -13.22 3.60 -2.58
N ALA A 72 -12.71 3.76 -1.35
CA ALA A 72 -13.53 3.92 -0.16
C ALA A 72 -14.47 5.12 -0.26
N GLY A 73 -13.98 6.27 -0.74
CA GLY A 73 -14.80 7.46 -0.94
C GLY A 73 -15.92 7.30 -1.99
N GLN A 74 -15.77 6.37 -2.95
CA GLN A 74 -16.71 6.19 -4.06
C GLN A 74 -17.66 4.98 -3.87
N LEU A 75 -17.21 3.93 -3.17
CA LEU A 75 -17.93 2.66 -3.02
C LEU A 75 -18.70 2.52 -1.69
N GLY A 76 -18.60 3.48 -0.76
CA GLY A 76 -19.35 3.50 0.49
C GLY A 76 -18.58 2.90 1.68
N GLU A 77 -19.25 2.21 2.59
CA GLU A 77 -18.67 1.61 3.82
C GLU A 77 -17.71 0.46 3.51
N LEU A 78 -16.55 0.78 2.93
CA LEU A 78 -15.39 -0.11 2.98
C LEU A 78 -14.72 0.02 4.35
N PRO A 79 -14.15 -1.07 4.90
CA PRO A 79 -13.39 -0.97 6.13
C PRO A 79 -12.20 0.00 5.96
N ALA A 80 -11.80 0.67 7.05
CA ALA A 80 -10.72 1.65 7.03
C ALA A 80 -9.38 1.08 6.53
N GLU A 81 -9.18 -0.23 6.67
CA GLU A 81 -8.05 -0.98 6.15
C GLU A 81 -8.56 -2.07 5.19
N SER A 82 -7.77 -2.39 4.16
CA SER A 82 -8.14 -3.48 3.27
C SER A 82 -8.08 -4.78 4.04
N VAL A 83 -9.12 -5.60 3.95
CA VAL A 83 -9.09 -6.98 4.48
C VAL A 83 -8.03 -7.85 3.79
N PHE A 84 -7.48 -7.35 2.68
CA PHE A 84 -6.39 -7.93 1.93
C PHE A 84 -5.07 -7.17 2.09
N ASP A 85 -4.97 -6.25 3.05
CA ASP A 85 -3.68 -5.67 3.42
C ASP A 85 -2.73 -6.78 3.85
N ARG A 86 -1.48 -6.68 3.39
CA ARG A 86 -0.42 -7.67 3.63
C ARG A 86 -0.33 -8.14 5.07
N ASP A 87 -0.35 -7.20 6.03
CA ASP A 87 -0.20 -7.51 7.45
C ASP A 87 -1.44 -8.22 8.02
N VAL A 88 -2.64 -7.88 7.53
CA VAL A 88 -3.89 -8.58 7.87
C VAL A 88 -3.87 -10.00 7.29
N MET A 89 -3.47 -10.15 6.03
CA MET A 89 -3.37 -11.45 5.36
C MET A 89 -2.34 -12.36 6.02
N LEU A 90 -1.19 -11.82 6.45
CA LEU A 90 -0.16 -12.58 7.18
C LEU A 90 -0.77 -13.34 8.35
N TRP A 91 -1.55 -12.65 9.21
CA TRP A 91 -2.15 -13.30 10.38
C TRP A 91 -3.27 -14.28 10.02
N ARG A 92 -4.06 -13.97 8.99
CA ARG A 92 -5.10 -14.88 8.48
C ARG A 92 -4.49 -16.16 7.93
N ILE A 93 -3.47 -16.04 7.08
CA ILE A 93 -2.74 -17.17 6.50
C ILE A 93 -2.06 -17.97 7.61
N PHE A 94 -1.40 -17.31 8.56
CA PHE A 94 -0.77 -17.96 9.71
C PHE A 94 -1.77 -18.84 10.49
N ALA A 95 -3.01 -18.36 10.67
CA ALA A 95 -4.06 -19.11 11.34
C ALA A 95 -4.57 -20.31 10.51
N LEU A 96 -4.62 -20.20 9.18
CA LEU A 96 -5.12 -21.24 8.26
C LEU A 96 -4.09 -22.33 7.93
N LEU A 97 -2.80 -22.00 7.97
CA LEU A 97 -1.72 -22.90 7.56
C LEU A 97 -1.71 -24.27 8.26
N PRO A 98 -2.00 -24.40 9.57
CA PRO A 98 -2.03 -25.70 10.22
C PRO A 98 -3.08 -26.66 9.64
N ASP A 99 -4.30 -26.15 9.41
CA ASP A 99 -5.41 -26.95 8.88
C ASP A 99 -5.13 -27.36 7.44
N LEU A 100 -4.65 -26.43 6.61
CA LEU A 100 -4.25 -26.69 5.23
C LEU A 100 -3.08 -27.68 5.13
N ALA A 101 -2.11 -27.61 6.03
CA ALA A 101 -0.99 -28.55 6.08
C ALA A 101 -1.45 -29.97 6.45
N ALA A 102 -2.48 -30.10 7.29
CA ALA A 102 -3.07 -31.38 7.63
C ALA A 102 -3.84 -32.00 6.44
N GLU A 103 -4.59 -31.19 5.69
CA GLU A 103 -5.28 -31.62 4.48
C GLU A 103 -4.31 -32.00 3.34
N MET A 104 -3.18 -31.31 3.25
CA MET A 104 -2.16 -31.49 2.22
C MET A 104 -0.90 -32.18 2.76
N ALA A 105 -1.06 -33.26 3.53
CA ALA A 105 0.03 -33.90 4.28
C ALA A 105 1.27 -34.29 3.45
N ASP A 106 1.09 -34.62 2.16
CA ASP A 106 2.20 -35.00 1.26
C ASP A 106 2.89 -33.81 0.56
N SER A 107 2.42 -32.58 0.78
CA SER A 107 2.91 -31.37 0.12
C SER A 107 4.21 -30.83 0.72
N GLU A 108 4.96 -30.05 -0.07
CA GLU A 108 6.16 -29.36 0.42
C GLU A 108 5.88 -28.40 1.59
N PRO A 109 4.80 -27.58 1.58
CA PRO A 109 4.44 -26.75 2.72
C PRO A 109 4.22 -27.54 4.01
N ALA A 110 3.51 -28.67 3.95
CA ALA A 110 3.29 -29.52 5.11
C ALA A 110 4.60 -30.08 5.68
N ARG A 111 5.53 -30.51 4.81
CA ARG A 111 6.87 -30.97 5.21
C ARG A 111 7.71 -29.85 5.82
N TYR A 112 7.64 -28.63 5.28
CA TYR A 112 8.37 -27.48 5.80
C TYR A 112 7.90 -27.10 7.23
N LEU A 113 6.60 -27.17 7.46
CA LEU A 113 5.96 -26.90 8.76
C LEU A 113 6.12 -28.04 9.77
N ALA A 114 6.60 -29.22 9.35
CA ALA A 114 6.82 -30.35 10.26
C ALA A 114 7.85 -29.99 11.35
N GLY A 115 7.45 -30.15 12.62
CA GLY A 115 8.29 -29.86 13.79
C GLY A 115 8.44 -28.38 14.12
N ASP A 116 7.55 -27.51 13.66
CA ASP A 116 7.55 -26.07 13.97
C ASP A 116 6.98 -25.75 15.36
N GLU A 117 7.68 -26.15 16.42
CA GLU A 117 7.23 -25.98 17.81
C GLU A 117 7.16 -24.51 18.25
N ASP A 118 8.04 -23.65 17.73
CA ASP A 118 8.10 -22.22 18.06
C ASP A 118 7.27 -21.32 17.12
N GLY A 119 6.63 -21.92 16.11
CA GLY A 119 5.79 -21.21 15.14
C GLY A 119 6.55 -20.32 14.15
N ARG A 120 7.89 -20.37 14.15
CA ARG A 120 8.73 -19.48 13.34
C ARG A 120 8.64 -19.80 11.85
N ARG A 121 8.63 -21.09 11.49
CA ARG A 121 8.51 -21.49 10.08
C ARG A 121 7.14 -21.14 9.54
N ARG A 122 6.09 -21.31 10.36
CA ARG A 122 4.73 -20.89 10.03
C ARG A 122 4.65 -19.38 9.79
N LEU A 123 5.30 -18.58 10.63
CA LEU A 123 5.35 -17.13 10.44
C LEU A 123 6.07 -16.75 9.14
N GLN A 124 7.25 -17.32 8.90
CA GLN A 124 8.02 -17.05 7.67
C GLN A 124 7.27 -17.44 6.40
N LEU A 125 6.58 -18.59 6.42
CA LEU A 125 5.76 -19.01 5.29
C LEU A 125 4.56 -18.09 5.09
N ALA A 126 3.86 -17.72 6.15
CA ALA A 126 2.73 -16.81 6.08
C ALA A 126 3.13 -15.43 5.54
N GLU A 127 4.27 -14.88 5.98
CA GLU A 127 4.87 -13.66 5.43
C GLU A 127 5.12 -13.79 3.93
N LYS A 128 5.71 -14.90 3.49
CA LYS A 128 6.04 -15.08 2.08
C LYS A 128 4.80 -15.22 1.21
N ILE A 129 3.77 -15.91 1.70
CA ILE A 129 2.50 -16.05 0.99
C ILE A 129 1.78 -14.71 0.95
N SER A 130 1.72 -13.96 2.06
CA SER A 130 1.07 -12.64 2.07
C SER A 130 1.76 -11.64 1.14
N ASP A 131 3.10 -11.65 1.06
CA ASP A 131 3.87 -10.86 0.09
C ASP A 131 3.48 -11.15 -1.36
N VAL A 132 3.21 -12.43 -1.69
CA VAL A 132 2.88 -12.85 -3.04
C VAL A 132 1.43 -12.49 -3.38
N PHE A 133 0.49 -12.70 -2.44
CA PHE A 133 -0.90 -12.28 -2.63
C PHE A 133 -1.02 -10.76 -2.81
N ASP A 134 -0.28 -9.97 -2.02
CA ASP A 134 -0.20 -8.51 -2.17
C ASP A 134 0.23 -8.10 -3.58
N GLN A 135 1.25 -8.77 -4.13
CA GLN A 135 1.68 -8.55 -5.52
C GLN A 135 0.63 -8.99 -6.55
N TYR A 136 -0.06 -10.10 -6.33
CA TYR A 136 -1.07 -10.58 -7.27
C TYR A 136 -2.29 -9.66 -7.36
N LEU A 137 -2.71 -9.05 -6.25
CA LEU A 137 -3.79 -8.06 -6.26
C LEU A 137 -3.51 -6.90 -7.22
N VAL A 138 -2.23 -6.54 -7.40
CA VAL A 138 -1.82 -5.43 -8.28
C VAL A 138 -1.50 -5.91 -9.70
N PHE A 139 -0.74 -7.00 -9.84
CA PHE A 139 -0.12 -7.38 -11.11
C PHE A 139 -0.78 -8.55 -11.84
N ARG A 140 -1.61 -9.35 -11.14
CA ARG A 140 -2.29 -10.54 -11.66
C ARG A 140 -3.68 -10.75 -11.00
N PRO A 141 -4.55 -9.73 -10.96
CA PRO A 141 -5.84 -9.85 -10.28
C PRO A 141 -6.73 -10.94 -10.91
N ASP A 142 -6.56 -11.19 -12.21
CA ASP A 142 -7.22 -12.25 -12.97
C ASP A 142 -6.96 -13.65 -12.41
N LEU A 143 -5.75 -13.93 -11.92
CA LEU A 143 -5.43 -15.22 -11.30
C LEU A 143 -6.21 -15.42 -9.99
N LEU A 144 -6.32 -14.37 -9.17
CA LEU A 144 -7.04 -14.44 -7.91
C LEU A 144 -8.54 -14.67 -8.14
N THR A 145 -9.13 -13.96 -9.10
CA THR A 145 -10.53 -14.18 -9.49
C THR A 145 -10.77 -15.58 -10.04
N ALA A 146 -9.81 -16.15 -10.78
CA ALA A 146 -9.91 -17.52 -11.25
C ALA A 146 -9.84 -18.53 -10.09
N TRP A 147 -8.90 -18.38 -9.16
CA TRP A 147 -8.77 -19.29 -8.01
C TRP A 147 -9.96 -19.25 -7.05
N GLU A 148 -10.63 -18.11 -6.91
CA GLU A 148 -11.86 -17.99 -6.12
C GLU A 148 -13.01 -18.85 -6.67
N GLN A 149 -12.97 -19.18 -7.96
CA GLN A 149 -14.00 -19.98 -8.64
C GLN A 149 -13.77 -21.50 -8.53
N GLY A 150 -12.64 -21.94 -7.95
CA GLY A 150 -12.22 -23.34 -7.86
C GLY A 150 -11.58 -23.88 -9.13
#